data_AF-A0A7J7KT34-F1
#
_entry.id   AF-A0A7J7KT34-F1
#
_cell.length_a   1.000
_cell.length_b   1.000
_cell.length_c   1.000
_cell.angle_alpha   90.00
_cell.angle_beta   90.00
_cell.angle_gamma   90.00
#
_symmetry.space_group_name_H-M   'P 1'
#
loop_
_entity.id
_entity.type
_entity.pdbx_description
1 polymer ?
#
loop_
_entity_poly.entity_id
_entity_poly.type
_entity_poly.pdbx_seq_one_letter_code
_entity_poly.pdbx_strand_id
1 'polypeptide(L)'
;MIRCSLEHTSAVSKELSKLMMIPVDNYRTCLLYSNLIITGAKIFQFCHQTIGALIKAEQNEMSLRLFLQGAVAAGEIEFENAESVAYEFISQAFSLYEDEISDSKAQLSAIYLIIATFEQMGIFSEENHEPLRTKCALAASKLLKKPDQCRAVAACSHLFWSGKINGEEMHDGKRVLECLKKSLRIANQCMDSSVQVQLFVEILDHYIFVYEKGNDQVTMQLLNALISKIREELPNLEANQDTEQINKHFQNTMDRLRARVESEEEPSYNGLEL
;
A
#
# COMPACT_ATOMS: atom_id res chain seq x y z
N MET A 1 -8.07 9.31 32.85
CA MET A 1 -7.17 8.22 33.27
C MET A 1 -8.03 6.97 33.50
N ILE A 2 -8.39 6.28 32.41
CA ILE A 2 -9.30 5.11 32.47
C ILE A 2 -8.42 3.88 32.67
N ARG A 3 -8.41 3.36 33.89
CA ARG A 3 -7.90 2.02 34.18
C ARG A 3 -8.86 1.01 33.58
N CYS A 4 -8.45 0.33 32.51
CA CYS A 4 -9.14 -0.87 32.05
C CYS A 4 -8.57 -2.05 32.84
N SER A 5 -9.37 -2.55 33.79
CA SER A 5 -9.11 -3.78 34.52
C SER A 5 -9.27 -4.96 33.54
N LEU A 6 -8.18 -5.36 32.88
CA LEU A 6 -8.12 -6.64 32.18
C LEU A 6 -8.19 -7.74 33.23
N GLU A 7 -9.34 -8.40 33.31
CA GLU A 7 -9.58 -9.52 34.21
C GLU A 7 -8.53 -10.63 33.99
N HIS A 8 -7.89 -11.05 35.08
CA HIS A 8 -6.93 -12.16 35.18
C HIS A 8 -7.51 -13.56 34.85
N THR A 9 -8.67 -13.64 34.21
CA THR A 9 -9.41 -14.87 33.92
C THR A 9 -9.37 -15.26 32.45
N SER A 10 -8.93 -14.38 31.54
CA SER A 10 -8.85 -14.71 30.12
C SER A 10 -7.72 -15.72 29.85
N ALA A 11 -7.96 -16.67 28.94
CA ALA A 11 -6.99 -17.68 28.53
C ALA A 11 -5.66 -17.04 28.07
N VAL A 12 -5.72 -15.83 27.53
CA VAL A 12 -4.59 -15.02 27.06
C VAL A 12 -3.67 -14.62 28.22
N SER A 13 -4.22 -14.22 29.38
CA SER A 13 -3.43 -13.83 30.56
C SER A 13 -2.69 -15.01 31.19
N LYS A 14 -3.31 -16.19 31.18
CA LYS A 14 -2.70 -17.42 31.69
C LYS A 14 -1.57 -17.92 30.81
N GLU A 15 -1.71 -17.81 29.49
CA GLU A 15 -0.67 -18.27 28.56
C GLU A 15 0.52 -17.31 28.48
N LEU A 16 0.28 -16.00 28.57
CA LEU A 16 1.34 -14.99 28.71
C LEU A 16 2.15 -15.16 30.00
N SER A 17 1.50 -15.49 31.12
CA SER A 17 2.20 -15.72 32.40
C SER A 17 3.07 -16.98 32.38
N LYS A 18 2.70 -18.01 31.59
CA LYS A 18 3.53 -19.21 31.40
C LYS A 18 4.74 -18.93 30.52
N LEU A 19 4.59 -18.09 29.50
CA LEU A 19 5.67 -17.68 28.60
C LEU A 19 6.78 -16.89 29.32
N MET A 20 6.43 -16.09 30.33
CA MET A 20 7.39 -15.27 31.08
C MET A 20 8.26 -16.03 32.10
N MET A 21 8.00 -17.33 32.33
CA MET A 21 8.61 -18.10 33.44
C MET A 21 9.61 -19.18 33.00
N ILE A 22 10.09 -19.19 31.75
CA ILE A 22 10.89 -20.31 31.22
C ILE A 22 12.40 -19.95 31.17
N PRO A 23 13.27 -20.62 31.95
CA PRO A 23 14.73 -20.44 31.86
C PRO A 23 15.34 -21.09 30.61
N VAL A 24 16.40 -20.45 30.08
CA VAL A 24 16.98 -20.66 28.74
C VAL A 24 18.16 -21.64 28.80
N ASP A 25 18.01 -22.82 28.18
CA ASP A 25 19.08 -23.78 27.92
C ASP A 25 18.99 -24.28 26.46
N ASN A 26 20.12 -24.58 25.81
CA ASN A 26 20.22 -24.74 24.35
C ASN A 26 19.35 -25.85 23.71
N TYR A 27 18.91 -26.88 24.43
CA TYR A 27 17.92 -27.86 23.94
C TYR A 27 16.46 -27.36 24.03
N ARG A 28 16.19 -26.44 24.96
CA ARG A 28 14.91 -25.74 25.06
C ARG A 28 14.72 -24.77 23.92
N THR A 29 15.77 -24.20 23.34
CA THR A 29 15.63 -23.34 22.16
C THR A 29 15.02 -24.11 20.98
N CYS A 30 15.50 -25.32 20.65
CA CYS A 30 14.86 -26.14 19.62
C CYS A 30 13.41 -26.55 19.95
N LEU A 31 13.13 -26.89 21.22
CA LEU A 31 11.76 -27.20 21.67
C LEU A 31 10.86 -25.96 21.75
N LEU A 32 11.42 -24.78 22.02
CA LEU A 32 10.72 -23.49 22.02
C LEU A 32 10.45 -23.06 20.59
N TYR A 33 11.35 -23.26 19.64
CA TYR A 33 11.09 -23.06 18.22
C TYR A 33 9.99 -24.01 17.74
N SER A 34 10.05 -25.32 18.04
CA SER A 34 8.98 -26.25 17.66
C SER A 34 7.65 -25.95 18.37
N ASN A 35 7.66 -25.51 19.64
CA ASN A 35 6.45 -25.10 20.34
C ASN A 35 5.92 -23.74 19.88
N LEU A 36 6.79 -22.78 19.53
CA LEU A 36 6.42 -21.48 18.96
C LEU A 36 5.79 -21.67 17.58
N ILE A 37 6.33 -22.58 16.77
CA ILE A 37 5.78 -23.01 15.47
C ILE A 37 4.34 -23.55 15.64
N ILE A 38 4.12 -24.46 16.59
CA ILE A 38 2.78 -25.05 16.84
C ILE A 38 1.83 -24.04 17.51
N THR A 39 2.35 -23.13 18.34
CA THR A 39 1.54 -22.15 19.07
C THR A 39 1.13 -20.99 18.17
N GLY A 40 1.99 -20.58 17.23
CA GLY A 40 1.71 -19.51 16.26
C GLY A 40 0.43 -19.78 15.46
N ALA A 41 0.36 -20.95 14.81
CA ALA A 41 -0.82 -21.34 14.02
C ALA A 41 -2.12 -21.33 14.85
N LYS A 42 -2.07 -21.81 16.11
CA LYS A 42 -3.23 -21.79 17.03
C LYS A 42 -3.64 -20.38 17.44
N ILE A 43 -2.67 -19.47 17.65
CA ILE A 43 -2.95 -18.07 17.96
C ILE A 43 -3.63 -17.40 16.77
N PHE A 44 -3.11 -17.57 15.55
CA PHE A 44 -3.74 -16.98 14.36
C PHE A 44 -5.13 -17.56 14.09
N GLN A 45 -5.35 -18.86 14.34
CA GLN A 45 -6.69 -19.44 14.26
C GLN A 45 -7.66 -18.81 15.28
N PHE A 46 -7.21 -18.56 16.51
CA PHE A 46 -8.01 -17.86 17.53
C PHE A 46 -8.29 -16.40 17.14
N CYS A 47 -7.28 -15.69 16.61
CA CYS A 47 -7.44 -14.34 16.08
C CYS A 47 -8.50 -14.32 14.96
N HIS A 48 -8.41 -15.24 14.01
CA HIS A 48 -9.38 -15.35 12.91
C HIS A 48 -10.81 -15.56 13.45
N GLN A 49 -11.00 -16.48 14.41
CA GLN A 49 -12.32 -16.70 15.02
C GLN A 49 -12.85 -15.45 15.75
N THR A 50 -11.97 -14.73 16.45
CA THR A 50 -12.31 -13.50 17.16
C THR A 50 -12.70 -12.38 16.20
N ILE A 51 -11.95 -12.21 15.10
CA ILE A 51 -12.31 -11.26 14.04
C ILE A 51 -13.65 -11.67 13.40
N GLY A 52 -13.87 -12.96 13.16
CA GLY A 52 -15.16 -13.47 12.68
C GLY A 52 -16.34 -13.13 13.61
N ALA A 53 -16.14 -13.05 14.92
CA ALA A 53 -17.16 -12.58 15.85
C ALA A 53 -17.40 -11.07 15.76
N LEU A 54 -16.36 -10.27 15.45
CA LEU A 54 -16.48 -8.82 15.21
C LEU A 54 -17.23 -8.50 13.93
N ILE A 55 -17.04 -9.29 12.86
CA ILE A 55 -17.80 -9.17 11.61
C ILE A 55 -19.30 -9.39 11.90
N LYS A 56 -19.65 -10.42 12.69
CA LYS A 56 -21.04 -10.65 13.13
C LYS A 56 -21.62 -9.53 13.98
N ALA A 57 -20.77 -8.71 14.59
CA ALA A 57 -21.15 -7.51 15.34
C ALA A 57 -21.12 -6.23 14.48
N GLU A 58 -21.09 -6.38 13.15
CA GLU A 58 -21.11 -5.29 12.15
C GLU A 58 -19.91 -4.33 12.27
N GLN A 59 -18.79 -4.79 12.83
CA GLN A 59 -17.54 -4.02 12.95
C GLN A 59 -16.63 -4.26 11.73
N ASN A 60 -17.12 -3.99 10.53
CA ASN A 60 -16.47 -4.41 9.27
C ASN A 60 -15.14 -3.72 8.98
N GLU A 61 -15.07 -2.39 9.09
CA GLU A 61 -13.82 -1.64 8.88
C GLU A 61 -12.71 -2.03 9.88
N MET A 62 -13.09 -2.23 11.15
CA MET A 62 -12.16 -2.68 12.18
C MET A 62 -11.67 -4.09 11.89
N SER A 63 -12.57 -4.99 11.50
CA SER A 63 -12.25 -6.38 11.17
C SER A 63 -11.28 -6.47 9.99
N LEU A 64 -11.48 -5.64 8.95
CA LEU A 64 -10.54 -5.54 7.83
C LEU A 64 -9.14 -5.15 8.31
N ARG A 65 -9.03 -4.11 9.15
CA ARG A 65 -7.73 -3.67 9.69
C ARG A 65 -7.06 -4.76 10.52
N LEU A 66 -7.83 -5.49 11.33
CA LEU A 66 -7.32 -6.60 12.14
C LEU A 66 -6.83 -7.77 11.28
N PHE A 67 -7.51 -8.09 10.19
CA PHE A 67 -7.03 -9.08 9.22
C PHE A 67 -5.71 -8.63 8.58
N LEU A 68 -5.61 -7.37 8.15
CA LEU A 68 -4.36 -6.86 7.58
C LEU A 68 -3.20 -6.89 8.57
N GLN A 69 -3.44 -6.49 9.83
CA GLN A 69 -2.41 -6.58 10.88
C GLN A 69 -2.05 -8.04 11.21
N GLY A 70 -3.03 -8.95 11.18
CA GLY A 70 -2.76 -10.38 11.31
C GLY A 70 -1.93 -10.93 10.16
N ALA A 71 -2.14 -10.45 8.94
CA ALA A 71 -1.33 -10.84 7.77
C ALA A 71 0.13 -10.39 7.94
N VAL A 72 0.37 -9.13 8.32
CA VAL A 72 1.73 -8.62 8.60
C VAL A 72 2.39 -9.42 9.72
N ALA A 73 1.67 -9.61 10.84
CA ALA A 73 2.20 -10.38 11.96
C ALA A 73 2.53 -11.83 11.56
N ALA A 74 1.73 -12.45 10.69
CA ALA A 74 2.03 -13.77 10.16
C ALA A 74 3.24 -13.76 9.22
N GLY A 75 3.45 -12.66 8.48
CA GLY A 75 4.62 -12.43 7.64
C GLY A 75 5.94 -12.30 8.41
N GLU A 76 5.90 -11.69 9.58
CA GLU A 76 7.08 -11.44 10.43
C GLU A 76 7.42 -12.61 11.37
N ILE A 77 6.43 -13.45 11.71
CA ILE A 77 6.62 -14.59 12.60
C ILE A 77 6.84 -15.84 11.75
N GLU A 78 8.05 -16.41 11.81
CA GLU A 78 8.39 -17.64 11.11
C GLU A 78 7.75 -18.87 11.79
N PHE A 79 6.58 -19.31 11.30
CA PHE A 79 5.93 -20.56 11.71
C PHE A 79 5.45 -21.39 10.52
N GLU A 80 5.08 -22.65 10.77
CA GLU A 80 4.63 -23.57 9.73
C GLU A 80 3.33 -23.06 9.07
N ASN A 81 3.32 -23.01 7.74
CA ASN A 81 2.21 -22.47 6.94
C ASN A 81 1.94 -20.97 7.14
N ALA A 82 2.91 -20.19 7.63
CA ALA A 82 2.78 -18.74 7.81
C ALA A 82 2.34 -18.02 6.52
N GLU A 83 2.89 -18.39 5.36
CA GLU A 83 2.48 -17.85 4.06
C GLU A 83 0.99 -18.11 3.77
N SER A 84 0.50 -19.33 4.00
CA SER A 84 -0.91 -19.68 3.78
C SER A 84 -1.84 -18.93 4.73
N VAL A 85 -1.43 -18.76 6.00
CA VAL A 85 -2.19 -17.97 6.98
C VAL A 85 -2.24 -16.50 6.57
N ALA A 86 -1.10 -15.92 6.18
CA ALA A 86 -1.03 -14.54 5.70
C ALA A 86 -1.92 -14.33 4.47
N TYR A 87 -1.89 -15.26 3.52
CA TYR A 87 -2.71 -15.22 2.31
C TYR A 87 -4.20 -15.28 2.64
N GLU A 88 -4.61 -16.17 3.55
CA GLU A 88 -6.00 -16.27 4.00
C GLU A 88 -6.46 -14.95 4.64
N PHE A 89 -5.64 -14.34 5.50
CA PHE A 89 -5.98 -13.08 6.15
C PHE A 89 -6.15 -11.93 5.14
N ILE A 90 -5.28 -11.82 4.12
CA ILE A 90 -5.46 -10.84 3.04
C ILE A 90 -6.72 -11.14 2.23
N SER A 91 -6.99 -12.42 1.94
CA SER A 91 -8.17 -12.85 1.19
C SER A 91 -9.47 -12.47 1.91
N GLN A 92 -9.53 -12.70 3.23
CA GLN A 92 -10.65 -12.27 4.09
C GLN A 92 -10.80 -10.75 4.13
N ALA A 93 -9.70 -10.00 4.19
CA ALA A 93 -9.74 -8.54 4.13
C ALA A 93 -10.32 -8.04 2.79
N PHE A 94 -9.97 -8.69 1.67
CA PHE A 94 -10.57 -8.39 0.38
C PHE A 94 -12.06 -8.74 0.31
N SER A 95 -12.48 -9.88 0.85
CA SER A 95 -13.90 -10.24 0.89
C SER A 95 -14.71 -9.19 1.67
N LEU A 96 -14.23 -8.77 2.84
CA LEU A 96 -14.86 -7.67 3.58
C LEU A 96 -14.88 -6.35 2.81
N TYR A 97 -13.81 -6.02 2.10
CA TYR A 97 -13.77 -4.82 1.25
C TYR A 97 -14.82 -4.86 0.14
N GLU A 98 -15.02 -6.00 -0.52
CA GLU A 98 -15.94 -6.16 -1.64
C GLU A 98 -17.41 -6.23 -1.19
N ASP A 99 -17.69 -6.95 -0.10
CA ASP A 99 -19.06 -7.27 0.31
C ASP A 99 -19.67 -6.22 1.26
N GLU A 100 -18.86 -5.65 2.16
CA GLU A 100 -19.36 -4.88 3.31
C GLU A 100 -19.03 -3.38 3.26
N ILE A 101 -17.98 -2.97 2.54
CA ILE A 101 -17.54 -1.56 2.49
C ILE A 101 -18.09 -0.89 1.22
N SER A 102 -19.14 -0.09 1.39
CA SER A 102 -19.83 0.60 0.28
C SER A 102 -19.57 2.11 0.19
N ASP A 103 -19.18 2.78 1.28
CA ASP A 103 -18.88 4.21 1.25
C ASP A 103 -17.61 4.50 0.44
N SER A 104 -17.69 5.46 -0.48
CA SER A 104 -16.58 5.79 -1.40
C SER A 104 -15.29 6.20 -0.68
N LYS A 105 -15.37 6.93 0.44
CA LYS A 105 -14.17 7.38 1.17
C LYS A 105 -13.57 6.23 1.98
N ALA A 106 -14.43 5.42 2.60
CA ALA A 106 -14.02 4.20 3.30
C ALA A 106 -13.37 3.20 2.33
N GLN A 107 -13.95 3.00 1.14
CA GLN A 107 -13.39 2.14 0.09
C GLN A 107 -11.98 2.59 -0.32
N LEU A 108 -11.80 3.89 -0.62
CA LEU A 108 -10.48 4.41 -0.97
C LEU A 108 -9.46 4.20 0.17
N SER A 109 -9.85 4.47 1.41
CA SER A 109 -8.98 4.30 2.57
C SER A 109 -8.62 2.82 2.80
N ALA A 110 -9.59 1.92 2.62
CA ALA A 110 -9.40 0.48 2.77
C ALA A 110 -8.47 -0.08 1.69
N ILE A 111 -8.66 0.29 0.42
CA ILE A 111 -7.79 -0.21 -0.66
C ILE A 111 -6.36 0.31 -0.52
N TYR A 112 -6.16 1.57 -0.09
CA TYR A 112 -4.81 2.05 0.23
C TYR A 112 -4.16 1.24 1.33
N LEU A 113 -4.91 0.92 2.38
CA LEU A 113 -4.37 0.15 3.48
C LEU A 113 -4.01 -1.27 3.04
N ILE A 114 -4.83 -1.91 2.20
CA ILE A 114 -4.53 -3.22 1.62
C ILE A 114 -3.26 -3.16 0.77
N ILE A 115 -3.16 -2.19 -0.15
CA ILE A 115 -1.99 -2.01 -1.03
C ILE A 115 -0.72 -1.79 -0.20
N ALA A 116 -0.76 -0.86 0.75
CA ALA A 116 0.40 -0.54 1.58
C ALA A 116 0.81 -1.70 2.49
N THR A 117 -0.17 -2.45 3.02
CA THR A 117 0.11 -3.65 3.81
C THR A 117 0.80 -4.71 2.97
N PHE A 118 0.25 -5.00 1.80
CA PHE A 118 0.78 -6.03 0.91
C PHE A 118 2.16 -5.67 0.35
N GLU A 119 2.41 -4.39 0.05
CA GLU A 119 3.72 -3.90 -0.40
C GLU A 119 4.86 -4.19 0.58
N GLN A 120 4.59 -4.14 1.88
CA GLN A 120 5.59 -4.37 2.92
C GLN A 120 5.89 -5.86 3.16
N MET A 121 4.99 -6.75 2.76
CA MET A 121 5.08 -8.17 3.06
C MET A 121 6.01 -8.88 2.09
N GLY A 122 7.09 -9.48 2.60
CA GLY A 122 8.03 -10.28 1.81
C GLY A 122 7.83 -11.79 1.87
N ILE A 123 6.81 -12.27 2.57
CA ILE A 123 6.59 -13.70 2.84
C ILE A 123 6.05 -14.48 1.63
N PHE A 124 5.42 -13.81 0.67
CA PHE A 124 4.73 -14.49 -0.42
C PHE A 124 5.69 -14.94 -1.53
N SER A 125 5.47 -16.18 -1.99
CA SER A 125 6.01 -16.69 -3.25
C SER A 125 5.32 -16.04 -4.45
N GLU A 126 5.93 -16.12 -5.63
CA GLU A 126 5.35 -15.56 -6.88
C GLU A 126 3.93 -16.09 -7.13
N GLU A 127 3.69 -17.39 -6.89
CA GLU A 127 2.40 -18.04 -7.11
C GLU A 127 1.27 -17.42 -6.28
N ASN A 128 1.57 -17.02 -5.05
CA ASN A 128 0.61 -16.37 -4.15
C ASN A 128 0.61 -14.84 -4.28
N HIS A 129 1.74 -14.25 -4.69
CA HIS A 129 1.88 -12.80 -4.82
C HIS A 129 1.18 -12.26 -6.08
N GLU A 130 1.27 -12.95 -7.22
CA GLU A 130 0.66 -12.50 -8.49
C GLU A 130 -0.87 -12.30 -8.42
N PRO A 131 -1.66 -13.24 -7.85
CA PRO A 131 -3.11 -13.06 -7.73
C PRO A 131 -3.47 -11.85 -6.86
N LEU A 132 -2.75 -11.62 -5.77
CA LEU A 132 -2.99 -10.49 -4.86
C LEU A 132 -2.67 -9.14 -5.50
N ARG A 133 -1.57 -9.04 -6.28
CA ARG A 133 -1.27 -7.82 -7.08
C ARG A 133 -2.38 -7.52 -8.05
N THR A 134 -2.83 -8.54 -8.78
CA THR A 134 -3.90 -8.42 -9.77
C THR A 134 -5.21 -8.00 -9.11
N LYS A 135 -5.53 -8.56 -7.94
CA LYS A 135 -6.71 -8.20 -7.16
C LYS A 135 -6.65 -6.75 -6.66
N CYS A 136 -5.49 -6.27 -6.19
CA CYS A 136 -5.28 -4.86 -5.84
C CYS A 136 -5.56 -3.94 -7.04
N ALA A 137 -4.94 -4.23 -8.19
CA ALA A 137 -5.09 -3.43 -9.40
C ALA A 137 -6.55 -3.42 -9.93
N LEU A 138 -7.25 -4.55 -9.82
CA LEU A 138 -8.66 -4.66 -10.18
C LEU A 138 -9.53 -3.82 -9.24
N ALA A 139 -9.35 -3.96 -7.92
CA ALA A 139 -10.08 -3.21 -6.91
C ALA A 139 -9.88 -1.69 -7.06
N ALA A 140 -8.64 -1.25 -7.26
CA ALA A 140 -8.31 0.16 -7.53
C ALA A 140 -9.04 0.69 -8.77
N SER A 141 -9.12 -0.10 -9.85
CA SER A 141 -9.80 0.30 -11.08
C SER A 141 -11.33 0.26 -11.02
N LYS A 142 -11.91 -0.39 -10.01
CA LYS A 142 -13.36 -0.51 -9.80
C LYS A 142 -13.95 0.57 -8.89
N LEU A 143 -13.13 1.42 -8.27
CA LEU A 143 -13.62 2.53 -7.43
C LEU A 143 -14.61 3.41 -8.20
N LEU A 144 -15.61 4.00 -7.54
CA LEU A 144 -16.66 4.74 -8.25
C LEU A 144 -16.17 6.06 -8.89
N LYS A 145 -15.34 6.81 -8.15
CA LYS A 145 -14.89 8.16 -8.55
C LYS A 145 -13.60 8.09 -9.35
N LYS A 146 -13.54 8.81 -10.47
CA LYS A 146 -12.35 8.87 -11.35
C LYS A 146 -11.08 9.37 -10.66
N PRO A 147 -11.12 10.42 -9.81
CA PRO A 147 -9.93 10.84 -9.07
C PRO A 147 -9.42 9.76 -8.13
N ASP A 148 -10.33 9.05 -7.45
CA ASP A 148 -9.98 7.98 -6.52
C ASP A 148 -9.40 6.77 -7.26
N GLN A 149 -10.01 6.37 -8.40
CA GLN A 149 -9.44 5.36 -9.31
C GLN A 149 -8.02 5.75 -9.76
N CYS A 150 -7.82 7.01 -10.16
CA CYS A 150 -6.54 7.51 -10.66
C CYS A 150 -5.42 7.35 -9.62
N ARG A 151 -5.69 7.79 -8.39
CA ARG A 151 -4.71 7.74 -7.30
C ARG A 151 -4.47 6.31 -6.81
N ALA A 152 -5.52 5.50 -6.66
CA ALA A 152 -5.36 4.10 -6.26
C ALA A 152 -4.57 3.28 -7.30
N VAL A 153 -4.82 3.51 -8.60
CA VAL A 153 -4.06 2.84 -9.67
C VAL A 153 -2.61 3.30 -9.72
N ALA A 154 -2.32 4.58 -9.45
CA ALA A 154 -0.96 5.05 -9.30
C ALA A 154 -0.26 4.38 -8.10
N ALA A 155 -0.95 4.23 -6.96
CA ALA A 155 -0.40 3.55 -5.79
C ALA A 155 -0.11 2.07 -6.02
N CYS A 156 -0.91 1.37 -6.85
CA CYS A 156 -0.59 0.00 -7.26
C CYS A 156 0.77 -0.12 -7.99
N SER A 157 1.33 0.96 -8.53
CA SER A 157 2.66 0.92 -9.16
C SER A 157 3.76 0.51 -8.17
N HIS A 158 3.63 0.86 -6.89
CA HIS A 158 4.59 0.45 -5.85
C HIS A 158 4.65 -1.07 -5.67
N LEU A 159 3.52 -1.78 -5.82
CA LEU A 159 3.47 -3.24 -5.74
C LEU A 159 4.32 -3.95 -6.81
N PHE A 160 4.61 -3.28 -7.92
CA PHE A 160 5.43 -3.82 -8.99
C PHE A 160 6.89 -3.34 -8.92
N TRP A 161 7.19 -2.37 -8.05
CA TRP A 161 8.55 -1.84 -7.87
C TRP A 161 9.16 -2.33 -6.56
N SER A 162 8.63 -1.85 -5.43
CA SER A 162 9.13 -2.13 -4.08
C SER A 162 8.41 -3.28 -3.38
N GLY A 163 7.34 -3.81 -3.99
CA GLY A 163 6.72 -5.07 -3.54
C GLY A 163 7.75 -6.19 -3.48
N LYS A 164 7.66 -7.03 -2.44
CA LYS A 164 8.67 -8.03 -2.10
C LYS A 164 8.19 -9.45 -2.39
N ILE A 165 8.99 -10.20 -3.12
CA ILE A 165 8.76 -11.63 -3.37
C ILE A 165 9.91 -12.40 -2.73
N ASN A 166 9.59 -13.31 -1.82
CA ASN A 166 10.59 -14.02 -1.03
C ASN A 166 11.63 -13.07 -0.37
N GLY A 167 11.20 -11.88 0.03
CA GLY A 167 12.03 -10.85 0.66
C GLY A 167 12.77 -9.89 -0.28
N GLU A 168 12.75 -10.10 -1.59
CA GLU A 168 13.45 -9.26 -2.58
C GLU A 168 12.47 -8.35 -3.36
N GLU A 169 12.90 -7.11 -3.63
CA GLU A 169 12.11 -6.15 -4.41
C GLU A 169 11.98 -6.57 -5.88
N MET A 170 10.77 -6.45 -6.45
CA MET A 170 10.47 -6.92 -7.81
C MET A 170 11.15 -6.12 -8.93
N HIS A 171 11.24 -4.79 -8.78
CA HIS A 171 11.75 -3.87 -9.79
C HIS A 171 11.21 -4.07 -11.24
N ASP A 172 9.92 -4.41 -11.40
CA ASP A 172 9.28 -4.54 -12.72
C ASP A 172 8.90 -3.17 -13.29
N GLY A 173 9.89 -2.52 -13.90
CA GLY A 173 9.72 -1.18 -14.43
C GLY A 173 8.64 -1.04 -15.51
N LYS A 174 8.37 -2.12 -16.27
CA LYS A 174 7.35 -2.11 -17.34
C LYS A 174 5.95 -2.05 -16.75
N ARG A 175 5.67 -2.88 -15.74
CA ARG A 175 4.38 -2.89 -15.04
C ARG A 175 4.12 -1.58 -14.29
N VAL A 176 5.15 -1.01 -13.67
CA VAL A 176 5.09 0.32 -13.05
C VAL A 176 4.63 1.36 -14.07
N LEU A 177 5.25 1.39 -15.26
CA LEU A 177 4.87 2.32 -16.31
C LEU A 177 3.46 2.06 -16.87
N GLU A 178 3.03 0.80 -16.96
CA GLU A 178 1.63 0.47 -17.32
C GLU A 178 0.63 1.04 -16.32
N CYS A 179 0.89 0.94 -15.01
CA CYS A 179 0.06 1.53 -13.96
C CYS A 179 0.00 3.06 -14.07
N LEU A 180 1.15 3.72 -14.22
CA LEU A 180 1.21 5.19 -14.34
C LEU A 180 0.54 5.69 -15.64
N LYS A 181 0.72 4.99 -16.76
CA LYS A 181 0.00 5.29 -18.02
C LYS A 181 -1.51 5.10 -17.86
N LYS A 182 -1.95 4.04 -17.16
CA LYS A 182 -3.37 3.81 -16.88
C LYS A 182 -3.93 4.93 -15.98
N SER A 183 -3.20 5.33 -14.94
CA SER A 183 -3.55 6.46 -14.07
C SER A 183 -3.70 7.75 -14.88
N LEU A 184 -2.74 8.06 -15.75
CA LEU A 184 -2.79 9.23 -16.64
C LEU A 184 -4.01 9.19 -17.59
N ARG A 185 -4.37 8.02 -18.14
CA ARG A 185 -5.59 7.88 -18.94
C ARG A 185 -6.85 8.16 -18.13
N ILE A 186 -6.90 7.74 -16.87
CA ILE A 186 -8.03 8.00 -15.96
C ILE A 186 -8.10 9.48 -15.59
N ALA A 187 -6.97 10.14 -15.34
CA ALA A 187 -6.90 11.59 -15.11
C ALA A 187 -7.52 12.36 -16.28
N ASN A 188 -7.19 11.98 -17.52
CA ASN A 188 -7.80 12.57 -18.73
C ASN A 188 -9.32 12.37 -18.86
N GLN A 189 -9.90 11.38 -18.15
CA GLN A 189 -11.35 11.16 -18.11
C GLN A 189 -12.05 11.99 -17.02
N CYS A 190 -11.30 12.73 -16.19
CA CYS A 190 -11.88 13.64 -15.22
C CYS A 190 -12.42 14.87 -15.94
N MET A 191 -13.71 15.17 -15.72
CA MET A 191 -14.41 16.29 -16.35
C MET A 191 -14.07 17.63 -15.71
N ASP A 192 -13.74 17.63 -14.41
CA ASP A 192 -13.33 18.83 -13.69
C ASP A 192 -11.86 19.13 -14.01
N SER A 193 -11.61 20.27 -14.66
CA SER A 193 -10.28 20.69 -15.08
C SER A 193 -9.34 20.93 -13.90
N SER A 194 -9.84 21.47 -12.78
CA SER A 194 -9.01 21.71 -11.58
C SER A 194 -8.53 20.38 -11.00
N VAL A 195 -9.44 19.42 -10.84
CA VAL A 195 -9.11 18.07 -10.38
C VAL A 195 -8.20 17.36 -11.37
N GLN A 196 -8.42 17.52 -12.68
CA GLN A 196 -7.58 16.92 -13.71
C GLN A 196 -6.13 17.42 -13.63
N VAL A 197 -5.91 18.74 -13.55
CA VAL A 197 -4.58 19.33 -13.42
C VAL A 197 -3.92 18.90 -12.11
N GLN A 198 -4.67 18.88 -11.00
CA GLN A 198 -4.17 18.35 -9.73
C GLN A 198 -3.66 16.91 -9.87
N LEU A 199 -4.42 16.02 -10.54
CA LEU A 199 -4.01 14.64 -10.78
C LEU A 199 -2.77 14.55 -11.68
N PHE A 200 -2.60 15.44 -12.67
CA PHE A 200 -1.38 15.47 -13.47
C PHE A 200 -0.15 15.82 -12.63
N VAL A 201 -0.25 16.77 -11.71
CA VAL A 201 0.83 17.10 -10.77
C VAL A 201 1.13 15.91 -9.87
N GLU A 202 0.11 15.28 -9.28
CA GLU A 202 0.29 14.08 -8.44
C GLU A 202 0.95 12.92 -9.22
N ILE A 203 0.56 12.67 -10.47
CA ILE A 203 1.19 11.64 -11.33
C ILE A 203 2.64 12.01 -11.67
N LEU A 204 2.93 13.30 -11.88
CA LEU A 204 4.29 13.77 -12.11
C LEU A 204 5.20 13.41 -10.92
N ASP A 205 4.72 13.60 -9.69
CA ASP A 205 5.48 13.21 -8.50
C ASP A 205 5.76 11.71 -8.46
N HIS A 206 4.81 10.86 -8.88
CA HIS A 206 5.04 9.41 -8.98
C HIS A 206 6.07 9.07 -10.06
N TYR A 207 6.04 9.72 -11.23
CA TYR A 207 7.07 9.53 -12.25
C TYR A 207 8.45 9.92 -11.74
N ILE A 208 8.55 11.07 -11.05
CA ILE A 208 9.82 11.53 -10.47
C ILE A 208 10.31 10.53 -9.43
N PHE A 209 9.46 10.08 -8.51
CA PHE A 209 9.82 9.09 -7.50
C PHE A 209 10.35 7.79 -8.12
N VAL A 210 9.65 7.26 -9.13
CA VAL A 210 10.04 6.02 -9.81
C VAL A 210 11.35 6.20 -10.58
N TYR A 211 11.56 7.36 -11.19
CA TYR A 211 12.81 7.72 -11.85
C TYR A 211 13.98 7.81 -10.84
N GLU A 212 13.75 8.48 -9.70
CA GLU A 212 14.72 8.60 -8.60
C GLU A 212 15.13 7.25 -8.02
N LYS A 213 14.22 6.27 -8.07
CA LYS A 213 14.47 4.89 -7.64
C LYS A 213 15.18 4.02 -8.68
N GLY A 214 15.54 4.55 -9.84
CA GLY A 214 16.36 3.86 -10.84
C GLY A 214 15.57 3.07 -11.89
N ASN A 215 14.28 3.33 -12.06
CA ASN A 215 13.50 2.71 -13.14
C ASN A 215 13.78 3.39 -14.50
N ASP A 216 14.49 2.68 -15.37
CA ASP A 216 14.89 3.13 -16.72
C ASP A 216 13.71 3.33 -17.69
N GLN A 217 12.53 2.79 -17.38
CA GLN A 217 11.34 2.94 -18.21
C GLN A 217 10.75 4.35 -18.13
N VAL A 218 11.03 5.10 -17.06
CA VAL A 218 10.63 6.50 -16.94
C VAL A 218 11.69 7.39 -17.58
N THR A 219 11.39 7.89 -18.77
CA THR A 219 12.33 8.72 -19.54
C THR A 219 12.10 10.21 -19.31
N MET A 220 13.12 11.03 -19.55
CA MET A 220 12.99 12.50 -19.52
C MET A 220 11.91 13.01 -20.48
N GLN A 221 11.70 12.33 -21.61
CA GLN A 221 10.64 12.67 -22.56
C GLN A 221 9.25 12.58 -21.95
N LEU A 222 9.00 11.57 -21.10
CA LEU A 222 7.72 11.42 -20.40
C LEU A 222 7.52 12.53 -19.37
N LEU A 223 8.58 12.89 -18.62
CA LEU A 223 8.54 13.99 -17.66
C LEU A 223 8.28 15.34 -18.36
N ASN A 224 9.05 15.67 -19.40
CA ASN A 224 8.90 16.91 -20.17
C ASN A 224 7.51 17.02 -20.80
N ALA A 225 6.96 15.92 -21.32
CA ALA A 225 5.62 15.91 -21.90
C ALA A 225 4.54 16.22 -20.84
N LEU A 226 4.66 15.64 -19.64
CA LEU A 226 3.69 15.88 -18.57
C LEU A 226 3.84 17.29 -17.98
N ILE A 227 5.07 17.77 -17.78
CA ILE A 227 5.37 19.15 -17.34
C ILE A 227 4.80 20.16 -18.33
N SER A 228 5.04 19.96 -19.63
CA SER A 228 4.51 20.84 -20.69
C SER A 228 2.99 20.88 -20.66
N LYS A 229 2.34 19.73 -20.49
CA LYS A 229 0.89 19.66 -20.38
C LYS A 229 0.36 20.42 -19.16
N ILE A 230 1.00 20.28 -18.00
CA ILE A 230 0.60 21.01 -16.78
C ILE A 230 0.77 22.53 -17.01
N ARG A 231 1.85 22.97 -17.66
CA ARG A 231 2.10 24.39 -17.98
C ARG A 231 1.05 24.98 -18.93
N GLU A 232 0.52 24.18 -19.85
CA GLU A 232 -0.53 24.61 -20.78
C GLU A 232 -1.90 24.72 -20.11
N GLU A 233 -2.26 23.77 -19.25
CA GLU A 233 -3.59 23.68 -18.65
C GLU A 233 -3.75 24.53 -17.38
N LEU A 234 -2.70 24.68 -16.57
CA LEU A 234 -2.76 25.36 -15.28
C LEU A 234 -3.23 26.84 -15.38
N PRO A 235 -2.80 27.65 -16.36
CA PRO A 235 -3.27 29.04 -16.51
C PRO A 235 -4.74 29.15 -16.93
N ASN A 236 -5.34 28.08 -17.48
CA ASN A 236 -6.73 28.07 -17.94
C ASN A 236 -7.73 27.83 -16.80
N LEU A 237 -7.25 27.51 -15.59
CA LEU A 237 -8.10 27.29 -14.43
C LEU A 237 -8.62 28.62 -13.85
N GLU A 238 -9.84 28.59 -13.33
CA GLU A 238 -10.41 29.73 -12.62
C GLU A 238 -9.61 30.02 -11.34
N ALA A 239 -9.25 31.28 -11.12
CA ALA A 239 -8.49 31.68 -9.94
C ALA A 239 -9.33 31.50 -8.66
N ASN A 240 -8.94 30.53 -7.83
CA ASN A 240 -9.52 30.25 -6.52
C ASN A 240 -8.46 29.63 -5.59
N GLN A 241 -8.84 29.37 -4.33
CA GLN A 241 -7.93 28.81 -3.32
C GLN A 241 -7.37 27.43 -3.70
N ASP A 242 -8.14 26.60 -4.39
CA ASP A 242 -7.70 25.26 -4.81
C ASP A 242 -6.66 25.36 -5.94
N THR A 243 -6.89 26.24 -6.92
CA THR A 243 -5.94 26.50 -8.01
C THR A 243 -4.63 27.12 -7.51
N GLU A 244 -4.68 27.99 -6.50
CA GLU A 244 -3.48 28.50 -5.82
C GLU A 244 -2.67 27.37 -5.17
N GLN A 245 -3.35 26.40 -4.54
CA GLN A 245 -2.69 25.24 -3.94
C GLN A 245 -2.07 24.33 -5.01
N ILE A 246 -2.76 24.07 -6.12
CA ILE A 246 -2.24 23.27 -7.23
C ILE A 246 -1.00 23.94 -7.84
N ASN A 247 -1.06 25.25 -8.08
CA ASN A 247 0.09 26.00 -8.59
C ASN A 247 1.26 25.94 -7.62
N LYS A 248 1.02 26.16 -6.32
CA LYS A 248 2.07 26.04 -5.29
C LYS A 248 2.68 24.64 -5.26
N HIS A 249 1.87 23.59 -5.37
CA HIS A 249 2.35 22.22 -5.44
C HIS A 249 3.27 22.01 -6.64
N PHE A 250 2.83 22.43 -7.83
CA PHE A 250 3.63 22.33 -9.05
C PHE A 250 4.93 23.13 -8.96
N GLN A 251 4.92 24.36 -8.45
CA GLN A 251 6.14 25.16 -8.27
C GLN A 251 7.12 24.48 -7.32
N ASN A 252 6.65 23.93 -6.19
CA ASN A 252 7.52 23.19 -5.27
C ASN A 252 8.18 21.97 -5.95
N THR A 253 7.42 21.23 -6.77
CA THR A 253 7.96 20.10 -7.54
C THR A 253 9.02 20.57 -8.55
N MET A 254 8.79 21.69 -9.23
CA MET A 254 9.74 22.27 -10.19
C MET A 254 11.00 22.80 -9.52
N ASP A 255 10.88 23.48 -8.38
CA ASP A 255 12.02 23.98 -7.62
C ASP A 255 12.86 22.84 -7.05
N ARG A 256 12.22 21.73 -6.62
CA ARG A 256 12.93 20.50 -6.25
C ARG A 256 13.73 19.95 -7.42
N LEU A 257 13.13 19.86 -8.61
CA LEU A 257 13.82 19.36 -9.81
C LEU A 257 14.99 20.26 -10.21
N ARG A 258 14.84 21.59 -10.13
CA ARG A 258 15.94 22.56 -10.38
C ARG A 258 17.10 22.35 -9.41
N ALA A 259 16.81 22.28 -8.11
CA ALA A 259 17.83 22.04 -7.10
C ALA A 259 18.57 20.71 -7.34
N ARG A 260 17.84 19.67 -7.80
CA ARG A 260 18.43 18.37 -8.12
C ARG A 260 19.35 18.43 -9.35
N VAL A 261 18.93 19.14 -10.40
CA VAL A 261 19.78 19.39 -11.60
C VAL A 261 21.06 20.15 -11.22
N GLU A 262 20.96 21.18 -10.37
CA GLU A 262 22.11 21.97 -9.92
C GLU A 262 23.08 21.18 -9.03
N SER A 263 22.57 20.22 -8.25
CA SER A 263 23.39 19.41 -7.35
C SER A 263 24.28 18.36 -8.05
N GLU A 264 24.04 18.07 -9.34
CA GLU A 264 24.69 16.99 -10.10
C GLU A 264 24.64 15.60 -9.42
N GLU A 265 23.77 15.41 -8.42
CA GLU A 265 23.60 14.13 -7.72
C GLU A 265 22.81 13.12 -8.55
N GLU A 266 23.19 11.84 -8.49
CA GLU A 266 22.45 10.77 -9.18
C GLU A 266 21.06 10.54 -8.56
N PRO A 267 20.03 10.22 -9.38
CA PRO A 267 20.07 10.11 -10.83
C PRO A 267 20.05 11.47 -11.56
N SER A 268 20.80 11.54 -12.65
CA SER A 268 21.03 12.77 -13.41
C SER A 268 19.85 13.13 -14.33
N TYR A 269 19.26 14.31 -14.15
CA TYR A 269 18.14 14.83 -14.96
C TYR A 269 18.59 15.48 -16.29
N ASN A 270 19.59 14.90 -16.96
CA ASN A 270 20.10 15.45 -18.21
C ASN A 270 19.03 15.38 -19.31
N GLY A 271 18.63 16.55 -19.83
CA GLY A 271 17.58 16.67 -20.84
C GLY A 271 16.19 17.02 -20.30
N LEU A 272 16.07 17.33 -19.00
CA LEU A 272 14.84 17.90 -18.44
C LEU A 272 14.70 19.38 -18.86
N GLU A 273 13.52 19.75 -19.39
CA GLU A 273 13.21 21.10 -19.87
C GLU A 273 12.41 21.86 -18.79
N LEU A 274 13.12 22.55 -17.90
CA LEU A 274 12.58 23.26 -16.72
C LEU A 274 12.12 24.70 -16.99
#